data_AF-A0A9P5ETC7-F1
#
_entry.id   AF-A0A9P5ETC7-F1
#
_cell.length_a   1.000
_cell.length_b   1.000
_cell.length_c   1.000
_cell.angle_alpha   90.00
_cell.angle_beta   90.00
_cell.angle_gamma   90.00
#
_symmetry.space_group_name_H-M   'P 1'
#
loop_
_entity.id
_entity.type
_entity.pdbx_description
1 polymer ?
#
loop_
_entity_poly.entity_id
_entity_poly.type
_entity_poly.pdbx_seq_one_letter_code
_entity_poly.pdbx_strand_id
1 'polypeptide(L)'
;MPKLPSWSSPSGNVIIVGDAAHAMPASSGQGVNQALEDVYSLAKVLSRSWTVEERPRALGAWQLWRQAKIDKVLQMTRATNLKRSPEAERQEPTNAVDVEKPAVNRMRWLFELGLDELEAKLADIDRHDA
;
A
#
# COMPACT_ATOMS: atom_id res chain seq x y z
N MET A 1 3.69 5.94 11.86
CA MET A 1 3.10 4.84 12.64
C MET A 1 3.84 3.55 12.35
N PRO A 2 3.98 2.64 13.33
CA PRO A 2 4.45 1.27 13.07
C PRO A 2 3.47 0.54 12.14
N LYS A 3 3.97 -0.42 11.35
CA LYS A 3 3.10 -1.24 10.48
C LYS A 3 2.26 -2.18 11.35
N LEU A 4 0.97 -2.27 11.05
CA LEU A 4 0.07 -3.21 11.70
C LEU A 4 0.26 -4.62 11.10
N PRO A 5 0.18 -5.68 11.91
CA PRO A 5 0.28 -7.05 11.41
C PRO A 5 -0.93 -7.46 10.58
N SER A 6 -2.13 -6.96 10.90
CA SER A 6 -3.38 -7.23 10.18
C SER A 6 -4.24 -5.97 10.09
N TRP A 7 -4.93 -5.79 8.96
CA TRP A 7 -5.95 -4.77 8.75
C TRP A 7 -7.38 -5.31 8.85
N SER A 8 -7.54 -6.61 9.10
CA SER A 8 -8.84 -7.25 9.34
C SER A 8 -8.86 -8.04 10.63
N SER A 9 -10.05 -8.19 11.22
CA SER A 9 -10.28 -9.14 12.31
C SER A 9 -9.97 -10.57 11.86
N PRO A 10 -9.71 -11.52 12.78
CA PRO A 10 -9.50 -12.93 12.44
C PRO A 10 -10.65 -13.54 11.61
N SER A 11 -11.88 -13.08 11.83
CA SER A 11 -13.07 -13.49 11.10
C SER A 11 -13.31 -12.75 9.76
N GLY A 12 -12.53 -11.70 9.47
CA GLY A 12 -12.70 -10.88 8.28
C GLY A 12 -13.95 -9.99 8.25
N ASN A 13 -14.64 -9.81 9.38
CA ASN A 13 -15.89 -9.03 9.48
C ASN A 13 -15.68 -7.56 9.86
N VAL A 14 -14.49 -7.22 10.39
CA VAL A 14 -14.09 -5.84 10.68
C VAL A 14 -12.80 -5.56 9.92
N ILE A 15 -12.78 -4.49 9.14
CA ILE A 15 -11.66 -4.11 8.28
C ILE A 15 -11.39 -2.63 8.49
N ILE A 16 -10.12 -2.26 8.65
CA ILE A 16 -9.66 -0.88 8.75
C ILE A 16 -9.01 -0.43 7.44
N VAL A 17 -9.18 0.85 7.10
CA VAL A 17 -8.66 1.50 5.88
C VAL A 17 -8.19 2.92 6.21
N GLY A 18 -7.47 3.56 5.27
CA GLY A 18 -7.01 4.93 5.44
C GLY A 18 -6.09 5.09 6.65
N ASP A 19 -6.21 6.22 7.36
CA ASP A 19 -5.32 6.54 8.49
C ASP A 19 -5.33 5.51 9.63
N ALA A 20 -6.45 4.80 9.83
CA ALA A 20 -6.52 3.73 10.82
C ALA A 20 -5.57 2.56 10.47
N ALA A 21 -5.37 2.30 9.18
CA ALA A 21 -4.49 1.24 8.67
C ALA A 21 -3.05 1.75 8.43
N HIS A 22 -2.89 2.96 7.91
CA HIS A 22 -1.61 3.44 7.39
C HIS A 22 -1.39 4.96 7.47
N ALA A 23 -1.68 5.61 8.60
CA ALA A 23 -1.44 7.05 8.77
C ALA A 23 -0.09 7.55 8.18
N MET A 24 -0.18 8.47 7.22
CA MET A 24 0.95 8.99 6.45
C MET A 24 1.23 10.47 6.80
N PRO A 25 2.48 10.95 6.64
CA PRO A 25 2.77 12.38 6.79
C PRO A 25 1.98 13.23 5.80
N ALA A 26 1.45 14.38 6.25
CA ALA A 26 0.75 15.33 5.39
C ALA A 26 1.60 15.79 4.19
N SER A 27 2.93 15.87 4.36
CA SER A 27 3.89 16.20 3.31
C SER A 27 3.94 15.23 2.14
N SER A 28 3.35 14.02 2.28
CA SER A 28 3.17 13.10 1.16
C SER A 28 2.15 13.60 0.14
N GLY A 29 1.12 14.33 0.57
CA GLY A 29 -0.04 14.68 -0.26
C GLY A 29 -0.86 13.49 -0.74
N GLN A 30 -0.73 12.31 -0.12
CA GLN A 30 -1.32 11.06 -0.62
C GLN A 30 -2.34 10.42 0.31
N GLY A 31 -2.56 10.93 1.52
CA GLY A 31 -3.48 10.36 2.52
C GLY A 31 -4.84 9.95 1.95
N VAL A 32 -5.58 10.94 1.42
CA VAL A 32 -6.91 10.72 0.85
C VAL A 32 -6.87 9.82 -0.38
N ASN A 33 -5.90 10.00 -1.29
CA ASN A 33 -5.78 9.15 -2.48
C ASN A 33 -5.62 7.68 -2.09
N GLN A 34 -4.75 7.40 -1.11
CA GLN A 34 -4.52 6.03 -0.66
C GLN A 34 -5.74 5.44 0.06
N ALA A 35 -6.47 6.24 0.85
CA ALA A 35 -7.73 5.80 1.43
C ALA A 35 -8.79 5.46 0.35
N LEU A 36 -8.88 6.26 -0.73
CA LEU A 36 -9.76 5.98 -1.86
C LEU A 36 -9.35 4.69 -2.60
N GLU A 37 -8.06 4.47 -2.81
CA GLU A 37 -7.54 3.21 -3.38
C GLU A 37 -7.86 2.00 -2.50
N ASP A 38 -7.76 2.14 -1.17
CA ASP A 38 -8.13 1.07 -0.24
C ASP A 38 -9.60 0.69 -0.42
N VAL A 39 -10.51 1.66 -0.37
CA VAL A 39 -11.96 1.39 -0.45
C VAL A 39 -12.32 0.80 -1.82
N TYR A 40 -11.76 1.33 -2.91
CA TYR A 40 -12.04 0.84 -4.25
C TYR A 40 -11.56 -0.61 -4.45
N SER A 41 -10.32 -0.90 -4.05
CA SER A 41 -9.77 -2.25 -4.16
C SER A 41 -10.42 -3.23 -3.19
N LEU A 42 -10.76 -2.79 -1.98
CA LEU A 42 -11.49 -3.60 -1.00
C LEU A 42 -12.88 -3.97 -1.51
N ALA A 43 -13.60 -3.04 -2.16
CA ALA A 43 -14.89 -3.34 -2.76
C ALA A 43 -14.80 -4.47 -3.81
N LYS A 44 -13.71 -4.52 -4.59
CA LYS A 44 -13.46 -5.63 -5.53
C LYS A 44 -13.23 -6.96 -4.82
N VAL A 45 -12.45 -6.96 -3.74
CA VAL A 45 -12.25 -8.16 -2.91
C VAL A 45 -13.60 -8.63 -2.36
N LEU A 46 -14.39 -7.72 -1.76
CA LEU A 46 -15.67 -8.06 -1.13
C LEU A 46 -16.79 -8.41 -2.12
N SER A 47 -16.68 -8.02 -3.39
CA SER A 47 -17.64 -8.40 -4.43
C SER A 47 -17.58 -9.87 -4.84
N ARG A 48 -16.50 -10.57 -4.48
CA ARG A 48 -16.36 -12.01 -4.72
C ARG A 48 -17.02 -12.81 -3.59
N SER A 49 -17.46 -14.02 -3.91
CA SER A 49 -18.01 -14.95 -2.93
C SER A 49 -16.87 -15.76 -2.29
N TRP A 50 -16.59 -15.48 -1.02
CA TRP A 50 -15.58 -16.19 -0.23
C TRP A 50 -16.24 -17.07 0.83
N THR A 51 -15.69 -18.26 1.04
CA THR A 51 -15.97 -19.05 2.24
C THR A 51 -15.45 -18.35 3.50
N VAL A 52 -15.81 -18.89 4.67
CA VAL A 52 -15.36 -18.36 5.97
C VAL A 52 -13.85 -18.49 6.11
N GLU A 53 -13.27 -19.52 5.51
CA GLU A 53 -11.85 -19.86 5.53
C GLU A 53 -11.04 -19.07 4.48
N GLU A 54 -11.64 -18.75 3.33
CA GLU A 54 -11.01 -17.96 2.28
C GLU A 54 -10.99 -16.47 2.58
N ARG A 55 -12.04 -15.94 3.20
CA ARG A 55 -12.18 -14.49 3.40
C ARG A 55 -10.98 -13.86 4.13
N PRO A 56 -10.48 -14.40 5.26
CA PRO A 56 -9.28 -13.86 5.90
C PRO A 56 -8.04 -13.95 5.01
N ARG A 57 -7.90 -15.00 4.19
CA ARG A 57 -6.79 -15.15 3.23
C ARG A 57 -6.86 -14.07 2.14
N ALA A 58 -8.04 -13.84 1.57
CA ALA A 58 -8.26 -12.81 0.55
C ALA A 58 -7.98 -11.39 1.09
N LEU A 59 -8.45 -11.09 2.31
CA LEU A 59 -8.16 -9.82 2.98
C LEU A 59 -6.67 -9.66 3.31
N GLY A 60 -5.99 -10.73 3.71
CA GLY A 60 -4.54 -10.74 3.93
C GLY A 60 -3.75 -10.47 2.63
N ALA A 61 -4.14 -11.11 1.52
CA ALA A 61 -3.53 -10.87 0.21
C ALA A 61 -3.73 -9.42 -0.25
N TRP A 62 -4.94 -8.88 -0.07
CA TRP A 62 -5.25 -7.48 -0.36
C TRP A 62 -4.42 -6.52 0.51
N GLN A 63 -4.30 -6.77 1.81
CA GLN A 63 -3.48 -5.97 2.72
C GLN A 63 -2.02 -5.95 2.27
N LEU A 64 -1.43 -7.11 1.98
CA LEU A 64 -0.02 -7.20 1.54
C LEU A 64 0.21 -6.40 0.25
N TRP A 65 -0.72 -6.52 -0.70
CA TRP A 65 -0.68 -5.76 -1.95
C TRP A 65 -0.81 -4.25 -1.72
N ARG A 66 -1.74 -3.78 -0.87
CA ARG A 66 -1.87 -2.37 -0.50
C ARG A 66 -0.64 -1.84 0.23
N GLN A 67 -0.14 -2.60 1.21
CA GLN A 67 1.01 -2.22 2.03
C GLN A 67 2.24 -1.97 1.17
N ALA A 68 2.45 -2.72 0.08
CA ALA A 68 3.56 -2.50 -0.85
C ALA A 68 3.53 -1.09 -1.49
N LYS A 69 2.35 -0.62 -1.91
CA LYS A 69 2.21 0.74 -2.48
C LYS A 69 2.36 1.81 -1.41
N ILE A 70 1.75 1.62 -0.23
CA ILE A 70 1.90 2.53 0.92
C ILE A 70 3.37 2.68 1.32
N ASP A 71 4.12 1.59 1.40
CA ASP A 71 5.53 1.60 1.76
C ASP A 71 6.37 2.42 0.77
N LYS A 72 6.07 2.29 -0.52
CA LYS A 72 6.73 3.05 -1.58
C LYS A 72 6.41 4.55 -1.50
N VAL A 73 5.17 4.91 -1.17
CA VAL A 73 4.76 6.31 -0.92
C VAL A 73 5.49 6.88 0.29
N LEU A 74 5.57 6.13 1.40
CA LEU A 74 6.28 6.55 2.61
C LEU A 74 7.78 6.71 2.35
N GLN A 75 8.41 5.80 1.60
CA GLN A 75 9.81 5.90 1.21
C GLN A 75 10.08 7.14 0.35
N MET A 76 9.25 7.38 -0.68
CA MET A 76 9.34 8.58 -1.52
C MET A 76 9.18 9.86 -0.69
N THR A 77 8.24 9.87 0.25
CA THR A 77 7.97 11.01 1.15
C THR A 77 9.18 11.28 2.05
N ARG A 78 9.77 10.23 2.64
CA ARG A 78 11.00 10.36 3.45
C ARG A 78 12.14 10.95 2.64
N ALA A 79 12.40 10.42 1.44
CA ALA A 79 13.46 10.93 0.56
C ALA A 79 13.22 12.38 0.13
N THR A 80 11.97 12.77 -0.11
CA THR A 80 11.60 14.15 -0.47
C THR A 80 11.79 15.11 0.71
N ASN A 81 11.39 14.69 1.91
CA ASN A 81 11.53 15.52 3.11
C ASN A 81 13.00 15.73 3.48
N LEU A 82 13.85 14.69 3.38
CA LEU A 82 15.29 14.80 3.62
C LEU A 82 15.96 15.82 2.71
N LYS A 83 15.56 15.90 1.43
CA LYS A 83 16.07 16.91 0.49
C LYS A 83 15.64 18.34 0.83
N ARG A 84 14.55 18.50 1.58
CA ARG A 84 14.02 19.80 2.03
C ARG A 84 14.58 20.22 3.38
N SER A 85 15.30 19.33 4.07
CA SER A 85 15.91 19.62 5.38
C SER A 85 17.12 20.56 5.26
N PRO A 86 17.36 21.41 6.27
CA PRO A 86 18.56 22.23 6.39
C PRO A 86 19.83 21.39 6.25
N GLU A 87 20.88 21.97 5.69
CA GLU A 87 22.14 21.30 5.35
C GLU A 87 22.79 20.60 6.56
N ALA A 88 22.66 21.19 7.76
CA ALA A 88 23.15 20.65 9.02
C ALA A 88 22.41 19.38 9.51
N GLU A 89 21.21 19.09 8.98
CA GLU A 89 20.40 17.92 9.33
C GLU A 89 20.40 16.85 8.24
N ARG A 90 21.06 17.11 7.10
CA ARG A 90 21.22 16.12 6.03
C ARG A 90 22.25 15.08 6.48
N GLN A 91 21.79 14.00 7.11
CA GLN A 91 22.64 12.83 7.34
C GLN A 91 23.07 12.26 5.97
N GLU A 92 24.38 12.10 5.78
CA GLU A 92 24.95 11.41 4.62
C GLU A 92 24.33 10.01 4.52
N PRO A 93 23.68 9.64 3.41
CA PRO A 93 23.02 8.35 3.31
C PRO A 93 24.08 7.24 3.31
N THR A 94 24.05 6.36 4.32
CA THR A 94 24.92 5.17 4.42
C THR A 94 24.68 4.12 3.33
N ASN A 95 23.68 4.32 2.47
CA ASN A 95 23.50 3.58 1.23
C ASN A 95 23.03 4.56 0.15
N ALA A 96 23.96 5.11 -0.61
CA ALA A 96 23.65 5.79 -1.86
C ALA A 96 23.09 4.76 -2.84
N VAL A 97 21.76 4.63 -2.88
CA VAL A 97 21.08 3.99 -4.00
C VAL A 97 21.18 4.98 -5.16
N ASP A 98 21.85 4.59 -6.25
CA ASP A 98 22.01 5.40 -7.45
C ASP A 98 20.66 5.96 -7.90
N VAL A 99 20.45 7.25 -7.66
CA VAL A 99 19.28 7.96 -8.15
C VAL A 99 19.63 8.50 -9.54
N GLU A 100 19.41 7.69 -10.58
CA GLU A 100 19.49 8.13 -11.97
C GLU A 100 18.62 9.38 -12.25
N LYS A 101 19.11 10.25 -13.15
CA LYS A 101 18.44 11.48 -13.64
C LYS A 101 17.48 11.19 -14.82
N PRO A 102 16.73 12.20 -15.31
CA PRO A 102 15.31 12.41 -15.06
C PRO A 102 14.41 11.89 -16.20
N ALA A 103 13.53 10.93 -15.91
CA ALA A 103 12.44 10.58 -16.81
C ALA A 103 11.13 11.22 -16.33
N VAL A 104 10.39 11.82 -17.26
CA VAL A 104 9.00 12.33 -17.13
C VAL A 104 8.02 11.24 -16.64
N ASN A 105 8.49 10.00 -16.48
CA ASN A 105 7.73 8.82 -16.11
C ASN A 105 7.97 8.31 -14.66
N ARG A 106 8.75 9.02 -13.82
CA ARG A 106 9.14 8.52 -12.47
C ARG A 106 8.00 8.33 -11.48
N MET A 107 6.88 9.03 -11.65
CA MET A 107 5.75 9.01 -10.71
C MET A 107 4.50 8.32 -11.27
N ARG A 108 4.56 7.75 -12.48
CA ARG A 108 3.39 7.08 -13.08
C ARG A 108 2.81 6.00 -12.17
N TRP A 109 3.68 5.21 -11.54
CA TRP A 109 3.31 4.19 -10.55
C TRP A 109 2.43 4.71 -9.41
N LEU A 110 2.53 6.00 -9.07
CA LEU A 110 1.73 6.60 -7.99
C LEU A 110 0.26 6.66 -8.37
N PHE A 111 -0.03 6.89 -9.65
CA PHE A 111 -1.36 7.05 -10.22
C PHE A 111 -1.94 5.76 -10.79
N GLU A 112 -1.12 4.73 -10.97
CA GLU A 112 -1.56 3.41 -11.41
C GLU A 112 -2.10 2.60 -10.23
N LEU A 113 -3.30 2.03 -10.39
CA LEU A 113 -3.92 1.22 -9.34
C LEU A 113 -3.32 -0.18 -9.26
N GLY A 114 -2.80 -0.75 -10.36
CA GLY A 114 -2.18 -2.09 -10.35
C GLY A 114 -3.15 -3.23 -10.05
N LEU A 115 -4.43 -3.08 -10.44
CA LEU A 115 -5.50 -4.02 -10.10
C LEU A 115 -5.28 -5.41 -10.68
N ASP A 116 -4.65 -5.53 -11.85
CA ASP A 116 -4.39 -6.85 -12.47
C ASP A 116 -3.55 -7.75 -11.55
N GLU A 117 -2.61 -7.17 -10.80
CA GLU A 117 -1.80 -7.91 -9.82
C GLU A 117 -2.68 -8.38 -8.64
N LEU A 118 -3.59 -7.53 -8.17
CA LEU A 118 -4.55 -7.91 -7.12
C LEU A 118 -5.47 -9.04 -7.60
N GLU A 119 -6.04 -8.91 -8.80
CA GLU A 119 -6.96 -9.89 -9.37
C GLU A 119 -6.27 -11.25 -9.54
N ALA A 120 -4.99 -11.26 -9.96
CA ALA A 120 -4.18 -12.47 -10.04
C ALA A 120 -3.97 -13.14 -8.68
N LYS A 121 -3.59 -12.38 -7.64
CA LYS A 121 -3.43 -12.91 -6.27
C LYS A 121 -4.73 -13.49 -5.71
N LEU A 122 -5.86 -12.84 -5.99
CA LEU A 122 -7.17 -13.33 -5.54
C LEU A 122 -7.57 -14.62 -6.28
N ALA A 123 -7.29 -14.72 -7.58
CA ALA A 123 -7.55 -15.93 -8.36
C ALA A 123 -6.73 -17.15 -7.90
N ASP A 124 -5.53 -16.95 -7.33
CA ASP A 124 -4.75 -18.04 -6.73
C ASP A 124 -5.40 -18.63 -5.48
N ILE A 125 -6.17 -17.82 -4.75
CA ILE A 125 -6.91 -18.25 -3.55
C ILE A 125 -8.15 -19.05 -3.95
N ASP A 126 -8.90 -18.57 -4.94
CA ASP A 126 -10.10 -19.23 -5.47
C ASP A 126 -9.81 -20.66 -5.99
N ARG A 127 -8.60 -20.90 -6.49
CA ARG A 127 -8.20 -22.19 -7.11
C ARG A 127 -7.80 -23.27 -6.13
N HIS A 128 -7.57 -22.95 -4.86
CA HIS A 128 -7.05 -23.93 -3.89
C HIS A 128 -8.13 -24.84 -3.27
N ASP A 129 -9.41 -24.58 -3.52
CA ASP A 129 -10.53 -25.31 -2.92
C ASP A 129 -11.58 -25.80 -3.96
N ALA A 130 -11.20 -25.86 -5.25
CA ALA A 130 -12.01 -26.37 -6.36
C ALA A 130 -11.59 -27.78 -6.84
#